data_AF-A0AAV9ZZ54-F1
#
_entry.id   AF-A0AAV9ZZ54-F1
#
_cell.length_a   1.000
_cell.length_b   1.000
_cell.length_c   1.000
_cell.angle_alpha   90.00
_cell.angle_beta   90.00
_cell.angle_gamma   90.00
#
_symmetry.space_group_name_H-M   'P 1'
#
loop_
_entity.id
_entity.type
_entity.pdbx_description
1 polymer ?
#
loop_
_entity_poly.entity_id
_entity_poly.type
_entity_poly.pdbx_seq_one_letter_code
_entity_poly.pdbx_strand_id
1 'polypeptide(L)'
;MARIKRSVRAHQAASSSGFGTHFTSPVKSNDSRKKRKVTDLGGAQRHARVSDKLDALLRGETGETPSIPPAAAPGPIPDVSASSDVQMDPWMDVDPPDQPPHTPARPPPPALPPRISRPATEAAHARLHDAWNRVLPQLEVPWSRYYEHTHGRQHDPIPATVVFRCTTPSCTGPIPVQNVKCLYSTFIHYISVTSCACKPVAVLLVEHGVFPASPTRPKTGVSFDLLDFYRALFERSCDAVTALAAALHTVYERSSVG
;
A
#
# COMPACT_ATOMS: atom_id res chain seq x y z
N MET A 1 -11.36 -40.50 -12.74
CA MET A 1 -10.00 -40.47 -13.35
C MET A 1 -9.53 -39.03 -13.43
N ALA A 2 -8.73 -38.57 -12.46
CA ALA A 2 -8.30 -37.17 -12.35
C ALA A 2 -6.91 -36.97 -12.99
N ARG A 3 -6.82 -36.02 -13.94
CA ARG A 3 -5.57 -35.63 -14.62
C ARG A 3 -4.97 -34.41 -13.92
N ILE A 4 -3.88 -34.62 -13.18
CA ILE A 4 -3.07 -33.57 -12.58
C ILE A 4 -2.23 -32.91 -13.68
N LYS A 5 -2.46 -31.62 -13.97
CA LYS A 5 -1.58 -30.82 -14.84
C LYS A 5 -0.33 -30.44 -14.05
N ARG A 6 0.83 -30.96 -14.47
CA ARG A 6 2.15 -30.61 -13.92
C ARG A 6 2.54 -29.19 -14.36
N SER A 7 3.15 -28.48 -13.41
CA SER A 7 3.77 -27.16 -13.53
C SER A 7 4.82 -27.09 -14.64
N VAL A 8 4.68 -26.13 -15.56
CA VAL A 8 5.59 -25.86 -16.69
C VAL A 8 6.71 -24.89 -16.28
N ARG A 9 7.31 -25.09 -15.10
CA ARG A 9 8.38 -24.22 -14.58
C ARG A 9 9.78 -24.86 -14.55
N ALA A 10 9.93 -26.05 -15.12
CA ALA A 10 11.18 -26.83 -15.04
C ALA A 10 12.09 -26.72 -16.27
N HIS A 11 11.77 -25.90 -17.27
CA HIS A 11 12.55 -25.80 -18.52
C HIS A 11 12.89 -24.37 -18.94
N GLN A 12 13.28 -23.51 -18.01
CA GLN A 12 14.02 -22.31 -18.38
C GLN A 12 15.51 -22.60 -18.29
N ALA A 13 16.20 -22.53 -19.43
CA ALA A 13 17.65 -22.59 -19.48
C ALA A 13 18.24 -21.41 -18.69
N ALA A 14 19.15 -21.70 -17.76
CA ALA A 14 19.86 -20.68 -17.03
C ALA A 14 20.72 -19.86 -18.01
N SER A 15 20.32 -18.62 -18.28
CA SER A 15 21.16 -17.68 -19.01
C SER A 15 22.25 -17.17 -18.07
N SER A 16 23.41 -17.81 -18.08
CA SER A 16 24.63 -17.29 -17.45
C SER A 16 25.44 -16.54 -18.49
N SER A 17 25.04 -15.32 -18.80
CA SER A 17 25.90 -14.40 -19.55
C SER A 17 25.87 -13.06 -18.81
N GLY A 18 26.90 -12.81 -18.00
CA GLY A 18 27.09 -11.49 -17.38
C GLY A 18 27.96 -11.40 -16.13
N PHE A 19 28.34 -12.50 -15.48
CA PHE A 19 29.19 -12.44 -14.29
C PHE A 19 30.30 -13.49 -14.39
N GLY A 20 31.55 -13.04 -14.21
CA GLY A 20 32.77 -13.83 -14.39
C GLY A 20 32.82 -15.12 -13.56
N THR A 21 33.82 -15.95 -13.88
CA THR A 21 34.02 -17.35 -13.47
C THR A 21 34.17 -17.62 -11.96
N HIS A 22 33.86 -16.66 -11.09
CA HIS A 22 34.03 -16.74 -9.64
C HIS A 22 32.71 -16.69 -8.83
N PHE A 23 31.55 -16.61 -9.48
CA PHE A 23 30.25 -16.61 -8.78
C PHE A 23 29.53 -17.97 -8.90
N THR A 24 29.78 -18.86 -7.93
CA THR A 24 28.93 -20.03 -7.67
C THR A 24 27.93 -19.68 -6.57
N SER A 25 26.65 -19.61 -6.92
CA SER A 25 25.59 -19.39 -5.92
C SER A 25 25.43 -20.62 -5.02
N PRO A 26 25.30 -20.49 -3.70
CA PRO A 26 25.15 -21.62 -2.79
C PRO A 26 23.90 -22.45 -3.13
N VAL A 27 24.09 -23.76 -3.32
CA VAL A 27 22.98 -24.69 -3.58
C VAL A 27 22.17 -24.84 -2.30
N LYS A 28 20.90 -24.45 -2.36
CA LYS A 28 19.95 -24.54 -1.26
C LYS A 28 19.64 -26.01 -0.97
N SER A 29 20.11 -26.51 0.17
CA SER A 29 19.77 -27.85 0.68
C SER A 29 18.25 -28.00 0.81
N ASN A 30 17.71 -29.08 0.24
CA ASN A 30 16.29 -29.36 0.24
C ASN A 30 15.91 -30.01 1.59
N ASP A 31 15.48 -29.19 2.54
CA ASP A 31 15.12 -29.63 3.89
C ASP A 31 13.89 -30.55 3.87
N SER A 32 14.10 -31.84 4.19
CA SER A 32 13.08 -32.88 4.19
C SER A 32 12.00 -32.66 5.27
N ARG A 33 12.23 -31.78 6.26
CA ARG A 33 11.23 -31.41 7.28
C ARG A 33 10.03 -30.62 6.73
N LYS A 34 10.11 -30.05 5.52
CA LYS A 34 8.99 -29.31 4.89
C LYS A 34 7.84 -30.19 4.38
N LYS A 35 7.88 -31.52 4.61
CA LYS A 35 6.80 -32.45 4.23
C LYS A 35 5.80 -32.76 5.36
N ARG A 36 5.70 -31.94 6.40
CA ARG A 36 4.60 -32.09 7.38
C ARG A 36 3.28 -31.64 6.75
N LYS A 37 2.49 -32.63 6.34
CA LYS A 37 1.09 -32.44 5.94
C LYS A 37 0.33 -31.97 7.19
N VAL A 38 0.01 -30.68 7.24
CA VAL A 38 -0.86 -30.11 8.28
C VAL A 38 -2.25 -30.68 8.02
N THR A 39 -2.68 -31.62 8.85
CA THR A 39 -4.07 -32.06 8.90
C THR A 39 -4.86 -30.97 9.62
N ASP A 40 -5.72 -30.29 8.86
CA ASP A 40 -6.64 -29.29 9.39
C ASP A 40 -7.71 -29.99 10.24
N LEU A 41 -7.49 -30.02 11.55
CA LEU A 41 -8.48 -30.49 12.52
C LEU A 41 -9.52 -29.38 12.73
N GLY A 42 -10.51 -29.34 11.84
CA GLY A 42 -11.75 -28.59 12.06
C GLY A 42 -12.11 -27.53 11.01
N GLY A 43 -11.28 -27.26 10.00
CA GLY A 43 -11.63 -26.33 8.93
C GLY A 43 -12.89 -26.72 8.16
N ALA A 44 -13.10 -28.01 7.91
CA ALA A 44 -14.32 -28.50 7.25
C ALA A 44 -15.59 -28.22 8.08
N GLN A 45 -15.53 -28.38 9.41
CA GLN A 45 -16.65 -28.06 10.30
C GLN A 45 -16.91 -26.56 10.38
N ARG A 46 -15.86 -25.73 10.39
CA ARG A 46 -16.03 -24.27 10.33
C ARG A 46 -16.66 -23.82 9.02
N HIS A 47 -16.22 -24.40 7.91
CA HIS A 47 -16.76 -24.08 6.59
C HIS A 47 -18.23 -24.50 6.49
N ALA A 48 -18.59 -25.70 6.96
CA ALA A 48 -19.98 -26.16 7.02
C ALA A 48 -20.86 -25.21 7.85
N ARG A 49 -20.40 -24.84 9.05
CA ARG A 49 -21.15 -23.92 9.94
C ARG A 49 -21.36 -22.54 9.34
N VAL A 50 -20.38 -22.03 8.57
CA VAL A 50 -20.50 -20.74 7.87
C VAL A 50 -21.45 -20.85 6.69
N SER A 51 -21.38 -21.93 5.90
CA SER A 51 -22.31 -22.19 4.81
C SER A 51 -23.76 -22.31 5.30
N ASP A 52 -24.02 -23.06 6.36
CA ASP A 52 -25.36 -23.22 6.92
C ASP A 52 -25.94 -21.88 7.41
N LYS A 53 -25.10 -21.04 8.03
CA LYS A 53 -25.50 -19.71 8.51
C LYS A 53 -25.79 -18.75 7.36
N LEU A 54 -25.02 -18.84 6.27
CA LEU A 54 -25.22 -18.02 5.08
C LEU A 54 -26.53 -18.42 4.37
N ASP A 55 -26.81 -19.72 4.28
CA ASP A 55 -28.04 -20.24 3.70
C ASP A 55 -29.29 -19.86 4.53
N ALA A 56 -29.20 -19.88 5.86
CA ALA A 56 -30.28 -19.42 6.74
C ALA A 56 -30.59 -17.92 6.55
N LEU A 57 -29.56 -17.08 6.38
CA LEU A 57 -29.73 -15.65 6.11
C LEU A 57 -30.31 -15.39 4.71
N LEU A 58 -29.92 -16.18 3.71
CA LEU A 58 -30.46 -16.07 2.36
C LEU A 58 -31.92 -16.55 2.25
N ARG A 59 -32.35 -17.46 3.12
CA ARG A 59 -33.75 -17.92 3.20
C ARG A 59 -34.68 -16.94 3.95
N GLY A 60 -34.15 -15.86 4.52
CA GLY A 60 -34.94 -14.91 5.30
C GLY A 60 -35.47 -15.48 6.62
N GLU A 61 -34.88 -16.58 7.10
CA GLU A 61 -35.24 -17.19 8.38
C GLU A 61 -34.60 -16.38 9.52
N THR A 62 -35.25 -15.31 9.96
CA THR A 62 -34.97 -14.69 11.26
C THR A 62 -35.47 -15.60 12.36
N GLY A 63 -34.69 -16.66 12.64
CA GLY A 63 -34.79 -17.42 13.89
C GLY A 63 -34.32 -16.55 15.06
N GLU A 64 -35.14 -16.50 16.09
CA GLU A 64 -34.98 -15.82 17.37
C GLU A 64 -33.54 -15.57 17.84
N THR A 65 -33.33 -14.34 18.28
CA THR A 65 -32.25 -13.91 19.18
C THR A 65 -32.03 -14.94 20.30
N PRO A 66 -30.84 -15.58 20.38
CA PRO A 66 -30.45 -16.24 21.61
C PRO A 66 -30.20 -15.13 22.65
N SER A 67 -31.03 -15.13 23.70
CA SER A 67 -30.82 -14.30 24.88
C SER A 67 -29.40 -14.50 25.42
N ILE A 68 -28.66 -13.41 25.47
CA ILE A 68 -27.37 -13.30 26.15
C ILE A 68 -27.64 -13.47 27.66
N PRO A 69 -27.02 -14.42 28.38
CA PRO A 69 -27.07 -14.43 29.84
C PRO A 69 -26.42 -13.15 30.36
N PRO A 70 -26.97 -12.49 31.41
CA PRO A 70 -26.44 -11.22 31.89
C PRO A 70 -24.98 -11.40 32.31
N ALA A 71 -24.10 -10.72 31.57
CA ALA A 71 -22.71 -10.55 31.96
C ALA A 71 -22.70 -9.83 33.32
N ALA A 72 -22.00 -10.43 34.28
CA ALA A 72 -21.67 -9.78 35.54
C ALA A 72 -21.09 -8.39 35.26
N ALA A 73 -21.57 -7.41 36.01
CA ALA A 73 -21.22 -6.01 35.90
C ALA A 73 -19.69 -5.80 35.84
N PRO A 74 -19.17 -5.06 34.85
CA PRO A 74 -17.88 -4.41 35.00
C PRO A 74 -18.04 -3.31 36.07
N GLY A 75 -17.21 -3.36 37.10
CA GLY A 75 -17.12 -2.32 38.11
C GLY A 75 -16.73 -0.95 37.54
N PRO A 76 -16.72 0.11 38.38
CA PRO A 76 -16.59 1.48 37.93
C PRO A 76 -15.22 1.70 37.28
N ILE A 77 -15.23 2.22 36.05
CA ILE A 77 -14.07 2.73 35.35
C ILE A 77 -13.72 4.07 36.04
N PRO A 78 -12.53 4.27 36.62
CA PRO A 78 -12.13 5.58 37.08
C PRO A 78 -11.87 6.49 35.86
N ASP A 79 -12.60 7.59 35.84
CA ASP A 79 -12.44 8.73 34.96
C ASP A 79 -11.05 9.35 35.20
N VAL A 80 -10.13 9.15 34.26
CA VAL A 80 -8.87 9.91 34.20
C VAL A 80 -8.95 10.88 33.03
N SER A 81 -9.72 11.93 33.26
CA SER A 81 -9.45 13.23 32.66
C SER A 81 -8.05 13.69 33.08
N ALA A 82 -7.05 13.39 32.27
CA ALA A 82 -5.73 13.97 32.35
C ALA A 82 -5.35 14.52 30.97
N SER A 83 -5.64 15.80 30.80
CA SER A 83 -4.98 16.65 29.82
C SER A 83 -3.47 16.55 30.05
N SER A 84 -2.75 15.96 29.10
CA SER A 84 -1.30 16.02 29.06
C SER A 84 -0.88 16.46 27.66
N ASP A 85 -0.54 17.74 27.57
CA ASP A 85 0.25 18.33 26.50
C ASP A 85 1.51 17.47 26.28
N VAL A 86 1.52 16.68 25.22
CA VAL A 86 2.74 16.03 24.76
C VAL A 86 3.50 17.07 23.95
N GLN A 87 4.32 17.86 24.65
CA GLN A 87 5.38 18.65 24.04
C GLN A 87 6.38 17.66 23.42
N MET A 88 6.31 17.49 22.08
CA MET A 88 7.34 16.76 21.36
C MET A 88 8.64 17.56 21.40
N ASP A 89 9.61 17.10 22.19
CA ASP A 89 10.95 17.68 22.17
C ASP A 89 11.67 17.35 20.84
N PRO A 90 12.43 18.31 20.28
CA PRO A 90 13.18 18.10 19.05
C PRO A 90 14.29 17.06 19.22
N TRP A 91 14.39 16.17 18.23
CA TRP A 91 15.44 15.18 18.06
C TRP A 91 16.83 15.85 18.13
N MET A 92 17.65 15.47 19.12
CA MET A 92 19.05 15.91 19.17
C MET A 92 19.85 15.19 18.08
N ASP A 93 20.44 15.97 17.16
CA ASP A 93 21.51 15.53 16.26
C ASP A 93 22.71 15.09 17.10
N VAL A 94 23.14 13.83 16.92
CA VAL A 94 24.38 13.32 17.50
C VAL A 94 25.49 13.55 16.49
N ASP A 95 26.35 14.53 16.76
CA ASP A 95 27.57 14.75 15.96
C ASP A 95 28.50 13.51 16.04
N PRO A 96 29.05 13.03 14.92
CA PRO A 96 30.01 11.92 14.92
C PRO A 96 31.37 12.36 15.46
N PRO A 97 32.09 11.53 16.25
CA PRO A 97 33.40 11.89 16.78
C PRO A 97 34.50 11.88 15.72
N ASP A 98 35.46 12.79 15.91
CA ASP A 98 36.65 13.08 15.12
C ASP A 98 37.42 11.86 14.60
N GLN A 99 37.78 11.90 13.32
CA GLN A 99 38.62 10.91 12.64
C GLN A 99 40.11 11.33 12.68
N PRO A 100 41.06 10.49 13.13
CA PRO A 100 42.48 10.82 13.15
C PRO A 100 43.15 10.66 11.76
N PRO A 101 44.33 11.26 11.54
CA PRO A 101 44.75 11.66 10.20
C PRO A 101 45.74 10.69 9.51
N HIS A 102 45.74 10.80 8.18
CA HIS A 102 46.78 10.44 7.18
C HIS A 102 46.79 9.03 6.55
N THR A 103 46.44 8.99 5.26
CA THR A 103 47.02 8.08 4.25
C THR A 103 47.03 8.84 2.91
N PRO A 104 48.11 8.82 2.09
CA PRO A 104 48.30 9.75 0.98
C PRO A 104 47.39 9.47 -0.24
N ALA A 105 47.12 10.55 -0.96
CA ALA A 105 46.04 10.73 -1.92
C ALA A 105 46.16 9.91 -3.22
N ARG A 106 45.06 9.24 -3.59
CA ARG A 106 44.75 8.82 -4.95
C ARG A 106 44.04 9.98 -5.67
N PRO A 107 44.41 10.37 -6.90
CA PRO A 107 43.72 11.45 -7.61
C PRO A 107 42.26 11.05 -7.91
N PRO A 108 41.27 11.90 -7.62
CA PRO A 108 39.86 11.59 -7.83
C PRO A 108 39.49 11.64 -9.32
N PRO A 109 38.59 10.77 -9.80
CA PRO A 109 37.95 10.93 -11.10
C PRO A 109 37.17 12.27 -11.15
N PRO A 110 37.00 12.88 -12.34
CA PRO A 110 36.35 14.18 -12.46
C PRO A 110 34.94 14.12 -11.86
N ALA A 111 34.72 14.97 -10.85
CA ALA A 111 33.44 15.10 -10.17
C ALA A 111 32.38 15.53 -11.18
N LEU A 112 31.38 14.67 -11.41
CA LEU A 112 30.14 15.10 -12.02
C LEU A 112 29.57 16.23 -11.15
N PRO A 113 29.12 17.34 -11.74
CA PRO A 113 28.63 18.47 -10.97
C PRO A 113 27.50 18.00 -10.05
N PRO A 114 27.49 18.41 -8.77
CA PRO A 114 26.43 18.05 -7.86
C PRO A 114 25.12 18.57 -8.44
N ARG A 115 24.16 17.66 -8.67
CA ARG A 115 22.77 18.03 -8.95
C ARG A 115 22.21 18.66 -7.68
N ILE A 116 22.41 19.97 -7.55
CA ILE A 116 21.77 20.77 -6.51
C ILE A 116 20.29 20.85 -6.90
N SER A 117 19.48 19.94 -6.37
CA SER A 117 18.02 20.10 -6.34
C SER A 117 17.72 21.32 -5.49
N ARG A 118 17.43 22.46 -6.12
CA ARG A 118 16.94 23.62 -5.40
C ARG A 118 15.61 23.22 -4.72
N PRO A 119 15.46 23.44 -3.41
CA PRO A 119 14.18 23.23 -2.76
C PRO A 119 13.12 24.09 -3.47
N ALA A 120 11.95 23.50 -3.71
CA ALA A 120 10.86 24.17 -4.37
C ALA A 120 10.49 25.43 -3.56
N THR A 121 10.24 26.53 -4.27
CA THR A 121 9.87 27.78 -3.61
C THR A 121 8.49 27.66 -2.97
N GLU A 122 8.21 28.44 -1.93
CA GLU A 122 6.91 28.49 -1.26
C GLU A 122 5.75 28.73 -2.26
N ALA A 123 5.97 29.61 -3.25
CA ALA A 123 5.04 29.84 -4.35
C ALA A 123 4.79 28.60 -5.25
N ALA A 124 5.73 27.66 -5.34
CA ALA A 124 5.51 26.39 -6.03
C ALA A 124 4.63 25.43 -5.21
N HIS A 125 4.79 25.40 -3.88
CA HIS A 125 3.94 24.63 -2.99
C HIS A 125 2.49 25.15 -3.00
N ALA A 126 2.30 26.46 -2.92
CA ALA A 126 0.98 27.09 -3.02
C ALA A 126 0.26 26.71 -4.32
N ARG A 127 0.95 26.82 -5.47
CA ARG A 127 0.39 26.43 -6.78
C ARG A 127 0.03 24.95 -6.88
N LEU A 128 0.83 24.07 -6.29
CA LEU A 128 0.56 22.64 -6.26
C LEU A 128 -0.67 22.33 -5.40
N HIS A 129 -0.76 22.95 -4.23
CA HIS A 129 -1.90 22.85 -3.32
C HIS A 129 -3.19 23.33 -4.01
N ASP A 130 -3.16 24.49 -4.66
CA ASP A 130 -4.31 25.02 -5.40
C ASP A 130 -4.70 24.15 -6.60
N ALA A 131 -3.73 23.47 -7.22
CA ALA A 131 -4.02 22.50 -8.28
C ALA A 131 -4.72 21.26 -7.71
N TRP A 132 -4.31 20.76 -6.54
CA TRP A 132 -4.98 19.67 -5.86
C TRP A 132 -6.40 20.04 -5.43
N ASN A 133 -6.60 21.20 -4.80
CA ASN A 133 -7.93 21.65 -4.37
C ASN A 133 -8.93 21.76 -5.53
N ARG A 134 -8.45 22.05 -6.75
CA ARG A 134 -9.30 22.04 -7.96
C ARG A 134 -9.63 20.65 -8.48
N VAL A 135 -8.71 19.69 -8.33
CA VAL A 135 -8.86 18.34 -8.89
C VAL A 135 -9.59 17.40 -7.93
N LEU A 136 -9.32 17.47 -6.63
CA LEU A 136 -9.87 16.56 -5.62
C LEU A 136 -11.40 16.41 -5.68
N PRO A 137 -12.20 17.50 -5.76
CA PRO A 137 -13.67 17.37 -5.83
C PRO A 137 -14.14 16.61 -7.10
N GLN A 138 -13.36 16.65 -8.17
CA GLN A 138 -13.69 15.95 -9.41
C GLN A 138 -13.41 14.44 -9.34
N LEU A 139 -12.61 13.99 -8.37
CA LEU A 139 -12.21 12.58 -8.23
C LEU A 139 -13.21 11.77 -7.42
N GLU A 140 -14.00 12.41 -6.55
CA GLU A 140 -14.92 11.73 -5.63
C GLU A 140 -15.91 10.83 -6.38
N VAL A 141 -16.70 11.38 -7.31
CA VAL A 141 -17.70 10.60 -8.05
C VAL A 141 -17.07 9.44 -8.86
N PRO A 142 -16.00 9.65 -9.63
CA PRO A 142 -15.24 8.57 -10.26
C PRO A 142 -14.78 7.48 -9.30
N TRP A 143 -14.27 7.87 -8.13
CA TRP A 143 -13.76 6.94 -7.13
C TRP A 143 -14.89 6.13 -6.49
N SER A 144 -15.99 6.77 -6.08
CA SER A 144 -17.16 6.07 -5.54
C SER A 144 -17.71 5.07 -6.54
N ARG A 145 -17.85 5.48 -7.81
CA ARG A 145 -18.29 4.57 -8.88
C ARG A 145 -17.33 3.39 -9.02
N TYR A 146 -16.02 3.64 -9.07
CA TYR A 146 -15.05 2.56 -9.13
C TYR A 146 -15.22 1.60 -7.96
N TYR A 147 -15.29 2.12 -6.73
CA TYR A 147 -15.41 1.33 -5.51
C TYR A 147 -16.68 0.48 -5.49
N GLU A 148 -17.83 1.04 -5.87
CA GLU A 148 -19.10 0.29 -5.98
C GLU A 148 -19.00 -0.90 -6.96
N HIS A 149 -18.28 -0.73 -8.07
CA HIS A 149 -18.13 -1.76 -9.09
C HIS A 149 -17.11 -2.83 -8.69
N THR A 150 -16.08 -2.45 -7.93
CA THR A 150 -14.97 -3.34 -7.55
C THR A 150 -15.13 -3.94 -6.15
N HIS A 151 -16.09 -3.49 -5.36
CA HIS A 151 -16.31 -4.00 -4.00
C HIS A 151 -16.52 -5.53 -4.01
N GLY A 152 -15.61 -6.25 -3.35
CA GLY A 152 -15.65 -7.71 -3.26
C GLY A 152 -15.30 -8.46 -4.55
N ARG A 153 -14.76 -7.79 -5.58
CA ARG A 153 -14.35 -8.40 -6.84
C ARG A 153 -12.85 -8.22 -7.07
N GLN A 154 -12.21 -9.23 -7.64
CA GLN A 154 -10.83 -9.08 -8.14
C GLN A 154 -10.88 -8.26 -9.43
N HIS A 155 -10.15 -7.14 -9.47
CA HIS A 155 -10.13 -6.25 -10.62
C HIS A 155 -8.86 -6.48 -11.45
N ASP A 156 -9.01 -6.39 -12.78
CA ASP A 156 -7.90 -6.48 -13.71
C ASP A 156 -7.05 -5.19 -13.68
N PRO A 157 -5.76 -5.23 -14.01
CA PRO A 157 -4.99 -4.02 -14.18
C PRO A 157 -5.62 -3.11 -15.25
N ILE A 158 -5.47 -1.80 -15.05
CA ILE A 158 -5.86 -0.79 -16.05
C ILE A 158 -5.32 -1.16 -17.44
N PRO A 159 -6.09 -1.00 -18.53
CA PRO A 159 -5.61 -1.28 -19.88
C PRO A 159 -4.38 -0.46 -20.25
N ALA A 160 -3.48 -1.05 -21.04
CA ALA A 160 -2.24 -0.39 -21.49
C ALA A 160 -2.47 0.93 -22.26
N THR A 161 -3.66 1.09 -22.85
CA THR A 161 -4.04 2.31 -23.55
C THR A 161 -5.45 2.72 -23.13
N VAL A 162 -5.58 3.94 -22.61
CA VAL A 162 -6.84 4.55 -22.18
C VAL A 162 -7.09 5.76 -23.06
N VAL A 163 -8.16 5.72 -23.86
CA VAL A 163 -8.53 6.81 -24.77
C VAL A 163 -9.88 7.36 -24.38
N PHE A 164 -9.90 8.62 -23.96
CA PHE A 164 -11.15 9.36 -23.79
C PHE A 164 -11.48 10.14 -25.05
N ARG A 165 -12.69 9.92 -25.58
CA ARG A 165 -13.24 10.70 -26.70
C ARG A 165 -14.38 11.56 -26.18
N CYS A 166 -14.17 12.87 -26.20
CA CYS A 166 -15.19 13.83 -25.80
C CYS A 166 -16.23 13.98 -26.91
N THR A 167 -17.51 14.00 -26.53
CA THR A 167 -18.64 14.26 -27.44
C THR A 167 -19.08 15.73 -27.43
N THR A 168 -18.50 16.55 -26.55
CA THR A 168 -18.86 17.96 -26.41
C THR A 168 -18.38 18.76 -27.62
N PRO A 169 -19.26 19.52 -28.30
CA PRO A 169 -18.92 20.22 -29.54
C PRO A 169 -17.91 21.36 -29.34
N SER A 170 -17.77 21.90 -28.12
CA SER A 170 -16.83 22.96 -27.76
C SER A 170 -15.48 22.46 -27.24
N CYS A 171 -15.24 21.15 -27.22
CA CYS A 171 -13.98 20.60 -26.72
C CYS A 171 -12.85 20.88 -27.70
N THR A 172 -11.71 21.38 -27.21
CA THR A 172 -10.51 21.72 -27.98
C THR A 172 -9.75 20.50 -28.54
N GLY A 173 -10.40 19.35 -28.63
CA GLY A 173 -9.83 18.08 -29.04
C GLY A 173 -9.04 17.35 -27.95
N PRO A 174 -8.44 16.19 -28.29
CA PRO A 174 -7.62 15.41 -27.38
C PRO A 174 -6.28 16.10 -27.09
N ILE A 175 -5.89 16.08 -25.82
CA ILE A 175 -4.58 16.49 -25.31
C ILE A 175 -3.54 15.40 -25.63
N PRO A 176 -2.25 15.74 -25.82
CA PRO A 176 -1.18 14.78 -26.07
C PRO A 176 -1.18 13.60 -25.09
N VAL A 177 -0.86 12.43 -25.63
CA VAL A 177 -0.75 11.18 -24.88
C VAL A 177 0.23 11.36 -23.71
N GLN A 178 -0.19 10.94 -22.53
CA GLN A 178 0.65 10.92 -21.33
C GLN A 178 1.00 9.48 -20.97
N ASN A 179 2.29 9.21 -20.80
CA ASN A 179 2.77 7.95 -20.28
C ASN A 179 2.78 7.99 -18.75
N VAL A 180 2.02 7.09 -18.13
CA VAL A 180 1.89 7.02 -16.67
C VAL A 180 2.43 5.68 -16.19
N LYS A 181 3.28 5.73 -15.17
CA LYS A 181 3.76 4.56 -14.43
C LYS A 181 2.78 4.25 -13.29
N CYS A 182 2.05 3.15 -13.39
CA CYS A 182 1.13 2.68 -12.37
C CYS A 182 1.81 1.66 -11.45
N LEU A 183 1.72 1.90 -10.14
CA LEU A 183 2.26 1.03 -9.11
C LEU A 183 1.15 0.11 -8.57
N TYR A 184 1.37 -1.20 -8.64
CA TYR A 184 0.54 -2.22 -8.02
C TYR A 184 1.34 -2.94 -6.92
N SER A 185 0.67 -3.73 -6.10
CA SER A 185 1.30 -4.46 -4.98
C SER A 185 2.40 -5.44 -5.41
N THR A 186 2.31 -5.99 -6.64
CA THR A 186 3.21 -7.05 -7.11
C THR A 186 3.97 -6.70 -8.38
N PHE A 187 3.57 -5.65 -9.09
CA PHE A 187 4.17 -5.26 -10.37
C PHE A 187 4.01 -3.76 -10.64
N ILE A 188 4.71 -3.32 -11.68
CA ILE A 188 4.63 -1.97 -12.23
C ILE A 188 4.05 -2.08 -13.63
N HIS A 189 3.06 -1.25 -13.95
CA HIS A 189 2.44 -1.21 -15.26
C HIS A 189 2.62 0.17 -15.90
N TYR A 190 2.84 0.24 -17.21
CA TYR A 190 2.98 1.50 -17.93
C TYR A 190 1.82 1.65 -18.90
N ILE A 191 1.16 2.80 -18.86
CA ILE A 191 0.00 3.08 -19.71
C ILE A 191 0.16 4.36 -20.50
N SER A 192 -0.50 4.40 -21.65
CA SER A 192 -0.68 5.58 -22.48
C SER A 192 -2.10 6.12 -22.31
N VAL A 193 -2.24 7.36 -21.83
CA VAL A 193 -3.53 8.00 -21.59
C VAL A 193 -3.73 9.17 -22.53
N THR A 194 -4.83 9.15 -23.29
CA THR A 194 -5.33 10.28 -24.07
C THR A 194 -6.54 10.88 -23.36
N SER A 195 -6.48 12.18 -23.06
CA SER A 195 -7.51 12.92 -22.33
C SER A 195 -7.92 14.18 -23.10
N CYS A 196 -8.88 14.95 -22.58
CA CYS A 196 -9.18 16.29 -23.06
C CYS A 196 -9.43 17.24 -21.88
N ALA A 197 -9.63 18.53 -22.15
CA ALA A 197 -9.89 19.51 -21.09
C ALA A 197 -11.15 19.21 -20.26
N CYS A 198 -12.16 18.57 -20.87
CA CYS A 198 -13.41 18.20 -20.20
C CYS A 198 -13.24 17.05 -19.20
N LYS A 199 -12.20 16.22 -19.34
CA LYS A 199 -11.94 15.10 -18.46
C LYS A 199 -10.44 14.91 -18.26
N PRO A 200 -9.87 15.47 -17.18
CA PRO A 200 -8.44 15.46 -16.97
C PRO A 200 -7.91 14.04 -16.73
N VAL A 201 -6.62 13.83 -17.00
CA VAL A 201 -5.95 12.52 -16.82
C VAL A 201 -6.15 11.97 -15.41
N ALA A 202 -6.10 12.83 -14.38
CA ALA A 202 -6.33 12.44 -12.99
C ALA A 202 -7.67 11.72 -12.79
N VAL A 203 -8.75 12.24 -13.39
CA VAL A 203 -10.08 11.64 -13.32
C VAL A 203 -10.11 10.28 -14.02
N LEU A 204 -9.51 10.18 -15.22
CA LEU A 204 -9.44 8.92 -15.97
C LEU A 204 -8.67 7.83 -15.20
N LEU A 205 -7.57 8.20 -14.53
CA LEU A 205 -6.81 7.25 -13.72
C LEU A 205 -7.66 6.70 -12.57
N VAL A 206 -8.40 7.57 -11.89
CA VAL A 206 -9.25 7.19 -10.75
C VAL A 206 -10.41 6.29 -11.19
N GLU A 207 -11.05 6.55 -12.33
CA GLU A 207 -12.09 5.67 -12.88
C GLU A 207 -11.61 4.23 -13.13
N HIS A 208 -10.30 4.06 -13.32
CA HIS A 208 -9.67 2.77 -13.54
C HIS A 208 -8.90 2.24 -12.31
N GLY A 209 -9.11 2.84 -11.14
CA GLY A 209 -8.59 2.31 -9.88
C GLY A 209 -7.17 2.78 -9.52
N VAL A 210 -6.69 3.86 -10.12
CA VAL A 210 -5.34 4.38 -9.90
C VAL A 210 -5.40 5.82 -9.42
N PHE A 211 -4.85 6.09 -8.24
CA PHE A 211 -4.69 7.44 -7.72
C PHE A 211 -3.49 8.14 -8.36
N PRO A 212 -3.65 9.34 -8.95
CA PRO A 212 -2.54 10.09 -9.55
C PRO A 212 -1.57 10.65 -8.49
N ALA A 213 -0.27 10.68 -8.77
CA ALA A 213 0.71 11.33 -7.89
C ALA A 213 0.85 12.85 -8.12
N SER A 214 0.14 13.41 -9.11
CA SER A 214 0.14 14.84 -9.44
C SER A 214 -1.19 15.25 -10.06
N PRO A 215 -1.72 16.45 -9.77
CA PRO A 215 -3.06 16.84 -10.19
C PRO A 215 -3.12 17.18 -11.69
N THR A 216 -2.05 17.78 -12.25
CA THR A 216 -2.08 18.31 -13.63
C THR A 216 -1.44 17.37 -14.66
N ARG A 217 -0.31 16.75 -14.31
CA ARG A 217 0.47 15.88 -15.23
C ARG A 217 1.04 14.69 -14.46
N PRO A 218 0.19 13.73 -14.05
CA PRO A 218 0.63 12.54 -13.32
C PRO A 218 1.57 11.71 -14.19
N LYS A 219 2.84 11.58 -13.77
CA LYS A 219 3.80 10.63 -14.35
C LYS A 219 3.75 9.28 -13.66
N THR A 220 3.22 9.27 -12.44
CA THR A 220 3.07 8.09 -11.60
C THR A 220 1.65 8.06 -11.07
N GLY A 221 1.10 6.87 -10.91
CA GLY A 221 -0.11 6.62 -10.16
C GLY A 221 0.03 5.36 -9.31
N VAL A 222 -0.79 5.25 -8.27
CA VAL A 222 -0.77 4.14 -7.30
C VAL A 222 -2.14 3.47 -7.31
N SER A 223 -2.20 2.14 -7.43
CA SER A 223 -3.49 1.44 -7.40
C SER A 223 -4.17 1.58 -6.05
N PHE A 224 -5.50 1.64 -6.03
CA PHE A 224 -6.25 1.70 -4.77
C PHE A 224 -6.00 0.47 -3.89
N ASP A 225 -5.90 -0.73 -4.48
CA ASP A 225 -5.54 -1.95 -3.73
C ASP A 225 -4.21 -1.82 -2.96
N LEU A 226 -3.24 -1.12 -3.54
CA LEU A 226 -1.95 -0.90 -2.90
C LEU A 226 -2.10 0.13 -1.76
N LEU A 227 -2.88 1.19 -1.96
CA LEU A 227 -3.18 2.17 -0.93
C LEU A 227 -3.96 1.57 0.24
N ASP A 228 -4.94 0.72 -0.03
CA ASP A 228 -5.72 0.00 1.00
C ASP A 228 -4.84 -0.97 1.78
N PHE A 229 -3.94 -1.68 1.10
CA PHE A 229 -2.94 -2.52 1.75
C PHE A 229 -2.03 -1.71 2.67
N TYR A 230 -1.50 -0.57 2.19
CA TYR A 230 -0.67 0.30 3.01
C TYR A 230 -1.43 0.85 4.21
N ARG A 231 -2.68 1.29 4.02
CA ARG A 231 -3.54 1.76 5.10
C ARG A 231 -3.71 0.69 6.18
N ALA A 232 -4.09 -0.53 5.81
CA ALA A 232 -4.27 -1.63 6.75
C ALA A 232 -2.94 -2.02 7.45
N LEU A 233 -1.81 -1.91 6.75
CA LEU A 233 -0.49 -2.15 7.34
C LEU A 233 -0.14 -1.08 8.38
N PHE A 234 -0.35 0.19 8.04
CA PHE A 234 -0.08 1.32 8.94
C PHE A 234 -0.92 1.24 10.20
N GLU A 235 -2.24 1.08 10.07
CA GLU A 235 -3.17 0.96 11.22
C GLU A 235 -2.67 -0.12 12.20
N ARG A 236 -2.40 -1.33 11.71
CA ARG A 236 -1.95 -2.44 12.57
C ARG A 236 -0.55 -2.25 13.16
N SER A 237 0.34 -1.58 12.44
CA SER A 237 1.70 -1.30 12.93
C SER A 237 1.69 -0.25 14.05
N CYS A 238 0.85 0.77 13.92
CA CYS A 238 0.68 1.79 14.94
C CYS A 238 0.08 1.19 16.21
N ASP A 239 -0.93 0.33 16.09
CA ASP A 239 -1.51 -0.38 17.24
C ASP A 239 -0.48 -1.22 17.98
N ALA A 240 0.39 -1.93 17.25
CA ALA A 240 1.45 -2.73 17.86
C ALA A 240 2.47 -1.87 18.63
N VAL A 241 2.86 -0.72 18.06
CA VAL A 241 3.78 0.22 18.71
C VAL A 241 3.13 0.84 19.95
N THR A 242 1.87 1.26 19.86
CA THR A 242 1.10 1.81 20.99
C THR A 242 0.96 0.78 22.11
N ALA A 243 0.63 -0.47 21.78
CA ALA A 243 0.52 -1.54 22.76
C ALA A 243 1.85 -1.84 23.46
N LEU A 244 2.97 -1.82 22.71
CA LEU A 244 4.30 -1.99 23.27
C LEU A 244 4.66 -0.82 24.21
N ALA A 245 4.41 0.42 23.80
CA ALA A 245 4.68 1.60 24.62
C ALA A 245 3.89 1.56 25.94
N ALA A 246 2.61 1.19 25.90
CA ALA A 246 1.78 1.02 27.09
C ALA A 246 2.31 -0.10 28.01
N ALA A 247 2.70 -1.24 27.44
CA ALA A 247 3.30 -2.32 28.22
C ALA A 247 4.60 -1.87 28.90
N LEU A 248 5.48 -1.17 28.18
CA LEU A 248 6.72 -0.62 28.75
C LEU A 248 6.43 0.37 29.87
N HIS A 249 5.47 1.28 29.69
CA HIS A 249 5.05 2.24 30.72
C HIS A 249 4.65 1.53 32.02
N THR A 250 3.79 0.52 31.94
CA THR A 250 3.36 -0.23 33.14
C THR A 250 4.51 -0.97 33.84
N VAL A 251 5.50 -1.45 33.08
CA VAL A 251 6.70 -2.08 33.65
C VAL A 251 7.59 -1.05 34.34
N TYR A 252 7.76 0.14 33.75
CA TYR A 252 8.52 1.22 34.34
C TYR A 252 7.88 1.78 35.61
N GLU A 253 6.56 2.05 35.60
CA GLU A 253 5.82 2.48 36.79
C GLU A 253 5.91 1.48 37.94
N ARG A 254 5.87 0.18 37.62
CA ARG A 254 6.00 -0.88 38.63
C ARG A 254 7.39 -0.94 39.25
N SER A 255 8.42 -0.56 38.47
CA SER A 255 9.82 -0.65 38.88
C SER A 255 10.34 0.60 39.58
N SER A 256 9.61 1.73 39.51
CA SER A 256 9.99 3.01 40.14
C SER A 256 9.47 3.19 41.58
N VAL A 257 8.66 2.26 42.10
CA VAL A 257 8.17 2.24 43.50
C VAL A 257 9.03 1.32 44.39
N GLY A 258 10.34 1.26 44.12
CA GLY A 258 11.34 0.45 44.85
C GLY A 258 12.32 1.31 45.62
#